data_AF-A0A8H2K292-F1
#
_entry.id   AF-A0A8H2K292-F1
#
_cell.length_a   1.000
_cell.length_b   1.000
_cell.length_c   1.000
_cell.angle_alpha   90.00
_cell.angle_beta   90.00
_cell.angle_gamma   90.00
#
_symmetry.space_group_name_H-M   'P 1'
#
loop_
_entity.id
_entity.type
_entity.pdbx_description
1 polymer ?
#
loop_
_entity_poly.entity_id
_entity_poly.type
_entity_poly.pdbx_seq_one_letter_code
_entity_poly.pdbx_strand_id
1 'polypeptide(L)'
;MKALRVLATATVLSAIAGSALAADEIIVTEEGVSTFSFFKPASVRAEVGTTGYGGAISYNANPYVGVTLGYNGGDISWSDDLSVNGSDYDIDMDNNNVYLNAEIRPWANWFYMAAGVAYVDNDYDLDRRIGASEGFTVNGTDFVAGTSGARINGQLSYKNNLAPYVGIGFSPAITNRWGVFGEIGAFYNGNPNVNLTASGTAITTEPGTDFATAVEREERDIENDNKYEWLPVAKLGVSFRF
;
A
#
# COMPACT_ATOMS: atom_id res chain seq x y z
N MET A 1 29.25 22.41 5.30
CA MET A 1 27.95 23.04 5.57
C MET A 1 26.85 22.17 4.98
N LYS A 2 26.24 21.31 5.81
CA LYS A 2 25.14 20.41 5.42
C LYS A 2 24.06 20.55 6.49
N ALA A 3 23.02 21.33 6.21
CA ALA A 3 21.76 21.35 6.95
C ALA A 3 20.80 22.26 6.19
N LEU A 4 19.93 21.69 5.34
CA LEU A 4 18.58 22.18 5.04
C LEU A 4 18.01 21.34 3.91
N ARG A 5 17.17 20.34 4.21
CA ARG A 5 16.06 19.83 3.37
C ARG A 5 15.16 18.88 4.20
N VAL A 6 14.44 19.39 5.20
CA VAL A 6 13.37 18.64 5.91
C VAL A 6 12.16 19.55 6.20
N LEU A 7 11.79 20.48 5.31
CA LEU A 7 10.78 21.49 5.64
C LEU A 7 9.76 21.77 4.53
N ALA A 8 9.42 20.76 3.72
CA ALA A 8 8.42 20.91 2.65
C ALA A 8 7.15 20.06 2.84
N THR A 9 7.10 19.12 3.78
CA THR A 9 5.97 18.19 3.93
C THR A 9 4.84 18.68 4.85
N ALA A 10 5.05 19.72 5.66
CA ALA A 10 4.01 20.25 6.55
C ALA A 10 3.04 21.24 5.88
N THR A 11 3.42 21.84 4.73
CA THR A 11 2.66 22.94 4.12
C THR A 11 1.46 22.47 3.29
N VAL A 12 1.49 21.25 2.74
CA VAL A 12 0.36 20.71 1.97
C VAL A 12 -0.84 20.40 2.87
N LEU A 13 -0.60 19.88 4.08
CA LEU A 13 -1.66 19.62 5.05
C LEU A 13 -2.36 20.91 5.52
N SER A 14 -1.62 22.02 5.64
CA SER A 14 -2.20 23.32 6.00
C SER A 14 -3.00 23.98 4.86
N ALA A 15 -2.62 23.75 3.60
CA ALA A 15 -3.29 24.35 2.46
C ALA A 15 -4.64 23.70 2.17
N ILE A 16 -4.74 22.37 2.30
CA ILE A 16 -6.01 21.63 2.13
C ILE A 16 -6.98 21.94 3.29
N ALA A 17 -6.45 22.15 4.51
CA ALA A 17 -7.26 22.60 5.64
C ALA A 17 -7.81 24.03 5.40
N GLY A 18 -7.02 24.96 4.87
CA GLY A 18 -7.41 26.37 4.77
C GLY A 18 -8.60 26.69 3.85
N SER A 19 -8.75 25.98 2.72
CA SER A 19 -9.79 26.31 1.72
C SER A 19 -11.11 25.55 1.89
N ALA A 20 -11.11 24.40 2.59
CA ALA A 20 -12.33 23.63 2.86
C ALA A 20 -13.07 24.08 4.13
N LEU A 21 -12.42 24.87 5.00
CA LEU A 21 -12.98 25.34 6.28
C LEU A 21 -13.98 26.51 6.18
N ALA A 22 -14.31 26.98 4.97
CA ALA A 22 -15.13 28.18 4.75
C ALA A 22 -16.55 27.90 4.21
N ALA A 23 -17.06 26.67 4.35
CA ALA A 23 -18.36 26.28 3.80
C ALA A 23 -19.37 25.85 4.88
N ASP A 24 -19.45 26.59 5.99
CA ASP A 24 -20.67 26.62 6.81
C ASP A 24 -21.63 27.62 6.15
N GLU A 25 -22.52 27.14 5.29
CA GLU A 25 -23.56 27.98 4.68
C GLU A 25 -24.72 28.11 5.67
N ILE A 26 -24.94 29.32 6.18
CA ILE A 26 -26.08 29.64 7.04
C ILE A 26 -27.30 29.84 6.14
N ILE A 27 -28.16 28.82 6.03
CA ILE A 27 -29.44 28.95 5.35
C ILE A 27 -30.48 29.38 6.38
N VAL A 28 -30.99 30.60 6.22
CA VAL A 28 -32.10 31.12 7.03
C VAL A 28 -33.41 30.63 6.41
N THR A 29 -34.08 29.69 7.07
CA THR A 29 -35.45 29.30 6.72
C THR A 29 -36.45 30.08 7.59
N GLU A 30 -37.71 30.19 7.14
CA GLU A 30 -38.76 30.92 7.88
C GLU A 30 -39.05 30.34 9.28
N GLU A 31 -38.51 29.16 9.62
CA GLU A 31 -38.68 28.50 10.92
C GLU A 31 -37.41 28.51 11.82
N GLY A 32 -36.30 29.13 11.39
CA GLY A 32 -35.10 29.29 12.21
C GLY A 32 -33.77 29.20 11.45
N VAL A 33 -32.68 29.47 12.17
CA VAL A 33 -31.31 29.31 11.65
C VAL A 33 -30.95 27.82 11.70
N SER A 34 -30.98 27.12 10.57
CA SER A 34 -30.42 25.78 10.45
C SER A 34 -29.00 25.83 9.90
N THR A 35 -28.00 25.45 10.69
CA THR A 35 -26.65 25.18 10.18
C THR A 35 -26.63 23.79 9.54
N PHE A 36 -26.62 23.73 8.21
CA PHE A 36 -26.34 22.50 7.48
C PHE A 36 -24.83 22.32 7.39
N SER A 37 -24.27 21.52 8.30
CA SER A 37 -22.85 21.14 8.21
C SER A 37 -22.73 19.92 7.28
N PHE A 38 -22.48 20.16 5.99
CA PHE A 38 -22.14 19.10 5.01
C PHE A 38 -20.98 18.21 5.47
N PHE A 39 -20.16 18.70 6.40
CA PHE A 39 -18.95 18.07 6.92
C PHE A 39 -19.12 17.31 8.24
N LYS A 40 -20.34 17.08 8.72
CA LYS A 40 -20.56 16.21 9.89
C LYS A 40 -21.36 14.98 9.48
N PRO A 41 -20.80 13.76 9.61
CA PRO A 41 -19.55 13.36 10.27
C PRO A 41 -18.42 13.07 9.26
N ALA A 42 -17.72 14.13 8.81
CA ALA A 42 -16.53 14.01 7.97
C ALA A 42 -15.25 13.91 8.81
N SER A 43 -14.24 13.26 8.24
CA SER A 43 -12.90 13.15 8.82
C SER A 43 -11.84 13.15 7.73
N VAL A 44 -10.65 13.64 8.06
CA VAL A 44 -9.45 13.47 7.23
C VAL A 44 -8.52 12.44 7.85
N ARG A 45 -7.77 11.72 7.01
CA ARG A 45 -6.81 10.70 7.41
C ARG A 45 -5.46 10.98 6.78
N ALA A 46 -4.41 10.70 7.52
CA ALA A 46 -3.05 10.55 7.01
C ALA A 46 -2.63 9.11 7.25
N GLU A 47 -2.02 8.48 6.25
CA GLU A 47 -1.76 7.04 6.25
C GLU A 47 -0.47 6.66 5.53
N VAL A 48 0.11 5.54 5.94
CA VAL A 48 1.31 4.94 5.37
C VAL A 48 1.14 3.42 5.37
N GLY A 49 1.63 2.76 4.34
CA GLY A 49 1.47 1.32 4.18
C GLY A 49 2.34 0.74 3.07
N THR A 50 2.00 -0.49 2.70
CA THR A 50 2.69 -1.26 1.64
C THR A 50 2.46 -0.71 0.23
N THR A 51 1.57 0.26 0.07
CA THR A 51 1.25 0.94 -1.20
C THR A 51 1.56 2.44 -1.12
N GLY A 52 2.57 2.80 -0.32
CA GLY A 52 3.04 4.18 -0.18
C GLY A 52 2.41 4.92 1.00
N TYR A 53 2.43 6.25 0.91
CA TYR A 53 1.84 7.14 1.90
C TYR A 53 0.83 8.09 1.27
N GLY A 54 -0.03 8.67 2.10
CA GLY A 54 -0.98 9.68 1.63
C GLY A 54 -2.06 9.98 2.64
N GLY A 55 -3.29 10.07 2.16
CA GLY A 55 -4.40 10.47 3.00
C GLY A 55 -5.75 10.29 2.33
N ALA A 56 -6.78 10.50 3.12
CA ALA A 56 -8.15 10.28 2.70
C ALA A 56 -9.12 11.23 3.36
N ILE A 57 -10.27 11.43 2.72
CA ILE A 57 -11.44 12.07 3.28
C ILE A 57 -12.49 10.98 3.46
N SER A 58 -13.06 10.91 4.65
CA SER A 58 -14.17 9.99 4.96
C SER A 58 -15.40 10.76 5.39
N TYR A 59 -16.55 10.23 5.04
CA TYR A 59 -17.86 10.70 5.49
C TYR A 59 -18.68 9.52 6.00
N ASN A 60 -19.21 9.61 7.22
CA ASN A 60 -20.08 8.57 7.78
C ASN A 60 -21.54 8.93 7.57
N ALA A 61 -22.26 8.19 6.73
CA ALA A 61 -23.70 8.43 6.53
C ALA A 61 -24.51 8.08 7.79
N ASN A 62 -24.07 7.06 8.53
CA ASN A 62 -24.63 6.65 9.82
C ASN A 62 -23.56 5.87 10.63
N PRO A 63 -23.83 5.43 11.87
CA PRO A 63 -22.83 4.71 12.68
C PRO A 63 -22.33 3.38 12.08
N TYR A 64 -23.04 2.82 11.10
CA TYR A 64 -22.74 1.54 10.47
C TYR A 64 -22.09 1.67 9.10
N VAL A 65 -22.24 2.81 8.41
CA VAL A 65 -21.80 2.96 7.02
C VAL A 65 -21.12 4.31 6.82
N GLY A 66 -19.89 4.27 6.33
CA GLY A 66 -19.16 5.42 5.82
C GLY A 66 -18.62 5.19 4.41
N VAL A 67 -18.15 6.26 3.80
CA VAL A 67 -17.47 6.27 2.51
C VAL A 67 -16.15 7.00 2.67
N THR A 68 -15.07 6.46 2.10
CA THR A 68 -13.73 7.01 2.16
C THR A 68 -13.14 7.11 0.76
N LEU A 69 -12.75 8.32 0.36
CA LEU A 69 -12.00 8.61 -0.85
C LEU A 69 -10.58 8.99 -0.46
N GLY A 70 -9.58 8.29 -0.99
CA GLY A 70 -8.19 8.53 -0.63
C GLY A 70 -7.20 8.33 -1.76
N TYR A 71 -5.97 8.72 -1.43
CA TYR A 71 -4.81 8.63 -2.30
C TYR A 71 -3.64 8.02 -1.52
N ASN A 72 -2.99 7.02 -2.10
CA ASN A 72 -1.74 6.44 -1.59
C ASN A 72 -0.71 6.41 -2.72
N GLY A 73 0.45 7.01 -2.49
CA GLY A 73 1.51 6.99 -3.47
C GLY A 73 2.87 7.41 -2.92
N GLY A 74 3.73 7.81 -3.84
CA GLY A 74 5.08 8.29 -3.56
C GLY A 74 6.15 7.21 -3.71
N ASP A 75 7.39 7.69 -3.77
CA ASP A 75 8.58 6.86 -3.97
C ASP A 75 9.19 6.48 -2.62
N ILE A 76 9.32 5.18 -2.36
CA ILE A 76 9.96 4.66 -1.16
C ILE A 76 11.06 3.68 -1.56
N SER A 77 12.29 3.98 -1.17
CA SER A 77 13.45 3.12 -1.36
C SER A 77 13.92 2.58 -0.01
N TRP A 78 14.01 1.26 0.09
CA TRP A 78 14.59 0.52 1.21
C TRP A 78 15.84 -0.18 0.71
N SER A 79 17.01 0.43 0.89
CA SER A 79 18.30 -0.14 0.48
C SER A 79 19.17 -0.46 1.69
N ASP A 80 19.97 -1.53 1.60
CA ASP A 80 21.08 -1.92 2.48
C ASP A 80 20.78 -2.26 3.97
N ASP A 81 19.56 -2.07 4.47
CA ASP A 81 19.24 -2.37 5.89
C ASP A 81 18.63 -3.77 6.12
N LEU A 82 18.29 -4.50 5.05
CA LEU A 82 17.60 -5.80 5.13
C LEU A 82 18.49 -6.96 4.66
N SER A 83 19.17 -7.59 5.61
CA SER A 83 19.90 -8.84 5.40
C SER A 83 19.21 -9.99 6.13
N VAL A 84 18.86 -11.05 5.40
CA VAL A 84 18.18 -12.24 5.94
C VAL A 84 18.85 -13.50 5.38
N ASN A 85 19.40 -14.33 6.26
CA ASN A 85 20.03 -15.60 5.91
C ASN A 85 21.05 -15.48 4.75
N GLY A 86 21.93 -14.49 4.83
CA GLY A 86 22.97 -14.26 3.81
C GLY A 86 22.46 -13.71 2.48
N SER A 87 21.18 -13.30 2.39
CA SER A 87 20.63 -12.52 1.28
C SER A 87 20.38 -11.08 1.71
N ASP A 88 20.95 -10.12 0.98
CA ASP A 88 20.65 -8.70 1.12
C ASP A 88 19.54 -8.31 0.12
N TYR A 89 18.65 -7.43 0.54
CA TYR A 89 17.48 -7.01 -0.25
C TYR A 89 17.42 -5.49 -0.35
N ASP A 90 17.34 -4.99 -1.58
CA ASP A 90 16.90 -3.62 -1.85
C ASP A 90 15.51 -3.66 -2.47
N ILE A 91 14.63 -2.75 -2.03
CA ILE A 91 13.24 -2.64 -2.51
C ILE A 91 12.94 -1.18 -2.82
N ASP A 92 12.69 -0.88 -4.08
CA ASP A 92 12.17 0.41 -4.53
C ASP A 92 10.70 0.28 -4.91
N MET A 93 9.88 1.21 -4.44
CA MET A 93 8.44 1.26 -4.68
C MET A 93 8.08 2.63 -5.24
N ASP A 94 7.41 2.66 -6.39
CA ASP A 94 6.72 3.84 -6.93
C ASP A 94 5.22 3.53 -6.96
N ASN A 95 4.44 4.31 -6.24
CA ASN A 95 3.02 4.02 -6.04
C ASN A 95 2.16 5.24 -6.41
N ASN A 96 1.02 4.97 -7.04
CA ASN A 96 0.07 6.00 -7.45
C ASN A 96 -1.36 5.45 -7.48
N ASN A 97 -2.02 5.44 -6.32
CA ASN A 97 -3.33 4.83 -6.13
C ASN A 97 -4.38 5.86 -5.73
N VAL A 98 -5.54 5.84 -6.36
CA VAL A 98 -6.73 6.60 -5.95
C VAL A 98 -7.85 5.61 -5.67
N TYR A 99 -8.40 5.61 -4.46
CA TYR A 99 -9.38 4.60 -4.04
C TYR A 99 -10.66 5.22 -3.48
N LEU A 100 -11.78 4.54 -3.69
CA LEU A 100 -13.09 4.87 -3.13
C LEU A 100 -13.68 3.62 -2.48
N ASN A 101 -13.82 3.64 -1.16
CA ASN A 101 -14.28 2.52 -0.36
C ASN A 101 -15.53 2.87 0.45
N ALA A 102 -16.48 1.94 0.52
CA ALA A 102 -17.49 1.91 1.57
C ALA A 102 -16.92 1.19 2.78
N GLU A 103 -17.10 1.76 3.97
CA GLU A 103 -16.70 1.18 5.25
C GLU A 103 -17.93 0.79 6.06
N ILE A 104 -18.11 -0.51 6.27
CA ILE A 104 -19.23 -1.10 6.98
C ILE A 104 -18.77 -1.48 8.39
N ARG A 105 -19.44 -0.96 9.42
CA ARG A 105 -19.20 -1.19 10.85
C ARG A 105 -20.36 -2.01 11.43
N PRO A 106 -20.33 -3.35 11.39
CA PRO A 106 -21.48 -4.18 11.78
C PRO A 106 -22.00 -3.91 13.19
N TRP A 107 -21.09 -3.53 14.10
CA TRP A 107 -21.38 -3.27 15.51
C TRP A 107 -21.30 -1.79 15.89
N ALA A 108 -21.32 -0.88 14.90
CA ALA A 108 -21.15 0.56 15.12
C ALA A 108 -19.96 0.91 16.03
N ASN A 109 -18.87 0.14 15.90
CA ASN A 109 -17.69 0.24 16.76
C ASN A 109 -16.43 0.53 15.91
N TRP A 110 -15.26 0.30 16.50
CA TRP A 110 -13.96 0.55 15.90
C TRP A 110 -13.63 -0.44 14.77
N PHE A 111 -14.25 -1.62 14.72
CA PHE A 111 -14.06 -2.58 13.63
C PHE A 111 -14.90 -2.21 12.40
N TYR A 112 -14.30 -2.30 11.22
CA TYR A 112 -14.99 -2.12 9.96
C TYR A 112 -14.48 -3.07 8.87
N MET A 113 -15.33 -3.29 7.88
CA MET A 113 -15.00 -3.94 6.62
C MET A 113 -15.01 -2.86 5.53
N ALA A 114 -13.98 -2.85 4.69
CA ALA A 114 -13.88 -1.96 3.55
C ALA A 114 -14.19 -2.73 2.25
N ALA A 115 -15.01 -2.16 1.38
CA ALA A 115 -15.27 -2.69 0.06
C ALA A 115 -15.37 -1.54 -0.93
N GLY A 116 -14.70 -1.63 -2.07
CA GLY A 116 -14.61 -0.50 -2.99
C GLY A 116 -13.88 -0.79 -4.28
N VAL A 117 -13.37 0.28 -4.88
CA VAL A 117 -12.60 0.24 -6.13
C VAL A 117 -11.45 1.23 -6.06
N ALA A 118 -10.39 0.96 -6.81
CA ALA A 118 -9.27 1.87 -6.95
C ALA A 118 -8.76 1.94 -8.39
N TYR A 119 -8.26 3.11 -8.75
CA TYR A 119 -7.21 3.23 -9.75
C TYR A 119 -5.89 2.82 -9.09
N VAL A 120 -5.19 1.86 -9.70
CA VAL A 120 -3.96 1.27 -9.19
C VAL A 120 -2.87 1.42 -10.25
N ASP A 121 -1.77 2.03 -9.87
CA ASP A 121 -0.55 2.13 -10.68
C ASP A 121 0.64 2.04 -9.72
N ASN A 122 1.19 0.84 -9.58
CA ASN A 122 2.30 0.55 -8.67
C ASN A 122 3.40 -0.20 -9.40
N ASP A 123 4.62 0.32 -9.29
CA ASP A 123 5.83 -0.29 -9.79
C ASP A 123 6.74 -0.65 -8.60
N TYR A 124 7.31 -1.86 -8.65
CA TYR A 124 8.18 -2.41 -7.61
C TYR A 124 9.46 -2.93 -8.26
N ASP A 125 10.62 -2.49 -7.76
CA ASP A 125 11.93 -3.06 -8.11
C ASP A 125 12.52 -3.75 -6.87
N LEU A 126 12.83 -5.02 -7.02
CA LEU A 126 13.42 -5.87 -5.98
C LEU A 126 14.80 -6.31 -6.45
N ASP A 127 15.82 -6.00 -5.66
CA ASP A 127 17.16 -6.54 -5.86
C ASP A 127 17.54 -7.48 -4.71
N ARG A 128 17.54 -8.78 -4.96
CA ARG A 128 18.02 -9.79 -4.01
C ARG A 128 19.46 -10.18 -4.34
N ARG A 129 20.40 -9.88 -3.45
CA ARG A 129 21.81 -10.25 -3.54
C ARG A 129 22.11 -11.38 -2.57
N ILE A 130 22.46 -12.55 -3.07
CA ILE A 130 22.78 -13.73 -2.27
C ILE A 130 24.30 -13.84 -2.10
N GLY A 131 24.74 -13.94 -0.85
CA GLY A 131 26.13 -14.12 -0.46
C GLY A 131 26.76 -15.39 -1.02
N ALA A 132 28.09 -15.41 -1.12
CA ALA A 132 28.82 -16.55 -1.64
C ALA A 132 28.62 -17.80 -0.77
N SER A 133 28.34 -18.94 -1.39
CA SER A 133 28.09 -20.22 -0.70
C SER A 133 26.87 -20.23 0.23
N GLU A 134 26.01 -19.21 0.17
CA GLU A 134 24.76 -19.16 0.94
C GLU A 134 23.66 -19.98 0.26
N GLY A 135 22.81 -20.60 1.08
CA GLY A 135 21.65 -21.34 0.64
C GLY A 135 20.44 -20.43 0.40
N PHE A 136 19.67 -20.69 -0.66
CA PHE A 136 18.46 -19.94 -0.96
C PHE A 136 17.47 -20.76 -1.78
N THR A 137 16.19 -20.41 -1.72
CA THR A 137 15.12 -21.09 -2.48
C THR A 137 14.56 -20.16 -3.54
N VAL A 138 14.26 -20.73 -4.72
CA VAL A 138 13.53 -20.08 -5.83
C VAL A 138 12.56 -21.10 -6.42
N ASN A 139 11.29 -20.72 -6.59
CA ASN A 139 10.23 -21.59 -7.08
C ASN A 139 10.19 -22.99 -6.45
N GLY A 140 10.33 -23.04 -5.11
CA GLY A 140 10.33 -24.30 -4.36
C GLY A 140 11.58 -25.18 -4.49
N THR A 141 12.55 -24.81 -5.33
CA THR A 141 13.84 -25.51 -5.47
C THR A 141 14.91 -24.82 -4.62
N ASP A 142 15.65 -25.61 -3.84
CA ASP A 142 16.78 -25.14 -3.05
C ASP A 142 18.07 -25.07 -3.89
N PHE A 143 18.79 -23.97 -3.72
CA PHE A 143 20.05 -23.66 -4.38
C PHE A 143 21.11 -23.25 -3.37
N VAL A 144 22.38 -23.43 -3.75
CA VAL A 144 23.53 -22.83 -3.07
C VAL A 144 24.24 -21.92 -4.06
N ALA A 145 24.45 -20.66 -3.67
CA ALA A 145 25.13 -19.67 -4.49
C ALA A 145 26.60 -20.03 -4.69
N GLY A 146 27.14 -19.71 -5.87
CA GLY A 146 28.55 -19.91 -6.19
C GLY A 146 29.47 -19.02 -5.37
N THR A 147 30.77 -19.15 -5.60
CA THR A 147 31.82 -18.42 -4.85
C THR A 147 31.77 -16.90 -5.01
N SER A 148 31.11 -16.41 -6.06
CA SER A 148 30.91 -14.97 -6.33
C SER A 148 29.53 -14.46 -5.93
N GLY A 149 28.72 -15.30 -5.26
CA GLY A 149 27.32 -15.03 -4.97
C GLY A 149 26.38 -15.25 -6.17
N ALA A 150 25.11 -14.96 -5.95
CA ALA A 150 24.05 -14.97 -6.96
C ALA A 150 23.15 -13.75 -6.76
N ARG A 151 22.41 -13.35 -7.78
CA ARG A 151 21.52 -12.18 -7.71
C ARG A 151 20.25 -12.42 -8.52
N ILE A 152 19.13 -11.96 -7.98
CA ILE A 152 17.83 -11.96 -8.64
C ILE A 152 17.32 -10.52 -8.61
N ASN A 153 17.16 -9.91 -9.78
CA ASN A 153 16.46 -8.63 -9.90
C ASN A 153 15.05 -8.90 -10.42
N GLY A 154 14.04 -8.31 -9.79
CA GLY A 154 12.65 -8.48 -10.15
C GLY A 154 11.94 -7.14 -10.25
N GLN A 155 11.33 -6.89 -11.40
CA GLN A 155 10.51 -5.70 -11.66
C GLN A 155 9.06 -6.16 -11.77
N LEU A 156 8.17 -5.58 -10.96
CA LEU A 156 6.74 -5.91 -10.95
C LEU A 156 5.91 -4.64 -11.12
N SER A 157 4.96 -4.66 -12.05
CA SER A 157 4.06 -3.55 -12.34
C SER A 157 2.60 -3.97 -12.22
N TYR A 158 1.91 -3.45 -11.21
CA TYR A 158 0.47 -3.60 -11.01
C TYR A 158 -0.25 -2.35 -11.54
N LYS A 159 -0.92 -2.47 -12.69
CA LYS A 159 -1.64 -1.35 -13.31
C LYS A 159 -3.09 -1.75 -13.63
N ASN A 160 -4.06 -1.07 -13.05
CA ASN A 160 -5.48 -1.29 -13.32
C ASN A 160 -6.29 -0.02 -13.07
N ASN A 161 -7.12 0.36 -14.04
CA ASN A 161 -7.92 1.58 -13.95
C ASN A 161 -9.08 1.47 -12.95
N LEU A 162 -9.52 0.25 -12.64
CA LEU A 162 -10.65 -0.02 -11.74
C LEU A 162 -10.50 -1.41 -11.09
N ALA A 163 -9.58 -1.53 -10.14
CA ALA A 163 -9.39 -2.74 -9.34
C ALA A 163 -10.40 -2.80 -8.18
N PRO A 164 -11.24 -3.85 -8.06
CA PRO A 164 -12.03 -4.08 -6.85
C PRO A 164 -11.16 -4.21 -5.61
N TYR A 165 -11.64 -3.71 -4.47
CA TYR A 165 -10.94 -3.74 -3.19
C TYR A 165 -11.81 -4.38 -2.12
N VAL A 166 -11.18 -5.21 -1.28
CA VAL A 166 -11.75 -5.67 -0.01
C VAL A 166 -10.73 -5.57 1.11
N GLY A 167 -11.18 -5.17 2.29
CA GLY A 167 -10.32 -5.05 3.45
C GLY A 167 -11.08 -5.14 4.76
N ILE A 168 -10.32 -5.29 5.84
CA ILE A 168 -10.79 -5.19 7.21
C ILE A 168 -9.90 -4.23 7.98
N GLY A 169 -10.50 -3.46 8.86
CA GLY A 169 -9.76 -2.48 9.62
C GLY A 169 -10.32 -2.24 11.01
N PHE A 170 -9.48 -1.57 11.79
CA PHE A 170 -9.75 -1.20 13.17
C PHE A 170 -9.37 0.26 13.34
N SER A 171 -10.32 1.10 13.77
CA SER A 171 -10.16 2.55 13.93
C SER A 171 -10.63 3.04 15.31
N PRO A 172 -9.84 2.80 16.38
CA PRO A 172 -10.16 3.33 17.70
C PRO A 172 -9.97 4.85 17.77
N ALA A 173 -10.92 5.52 18.43
CA ALA A 173 -10.80 6.94 18.76
C ALA A 173 -9.94 7.10 20.02
N ILE A 174 -8.93 7.97 19.97
CA ILE A 174 -8.10 8.33 21.14
C ILE A 174 -8.77 9.50 21.89
N THR A 175 -9.33 10.44 21.14
CA THR A 175 -10.09 11.58 21.66
C THR A 175 -11.34 11.79 20.80
N ASN A 176 -12.15 12.80 21.13
CA ASN A 176 -13.31 13.16 20.31
C ASN A 176 -12.95 13.62 18.89
N ARG A 177 -11.70 14.06 18.67
CA ARG A 177 -11.22 14.56 17.37
C ARG A 177 -10.21 13.63 16.72
N TRP A 178 -9.33 13.01 17.50
CA TRP A 178 -8.23 12.18 16.98
C TRP A 178 -8.51 10.69 17.17
N GLY A 179 -8.22 9.90 16.16
CA GLY A 179 -8.18 8.44 16.23
C GLY A 179 -6.97 7.90 15.47
N VAL A 180 -6.67 6.64 15.69
CA VAL A 180 -5.73 5.88 14.85
C VAL A 180 -6.51 4.84 14.08
N PHE A 181 -5.91 4.28 13.04
CA PHE A 181 -6.46 3.11 12.39
C PHE A 181 -5.37 2.21 11.82
N GLY A 182 -5.73 0.95 11.65
CA GLY A 182 -5.04 0.01 10.78
C GLY A 182 -6.03 -0.69 9.86
N GLU A 183 -5.60 -1.00 8.65
CA GLU A 183 -6.38 -1.71 7.65
C GLU A 183 -5.47 -2.71 6.94
N ILE A 184 -5.98 -3.92 6.72
CA ILE A 184 -5.40 -4.91 5.83
C ILE A 184 -6.44 -5.29 4.78
N GLY A 185 -6.00 -5.48 3.54
CA GLY A 185 -6.88 -5.78 2.44
C GLY A 185 -6.14 -6.24 1.21
N ALA A 186 -6.84 -6.32 0.09
CA ALA A 186 -6.23 -6.61 -1.20
C ALA A 186 -7.05 -6.00 -2.33
N PHE A 187 -6.34 -5.53 -3.36
CA PHE A 187 -6.92 -5.18 -4.64
C PHE A 187 -6.94 -6.40 -5.55
N TYR A 188 -8.07 -6.68 -6.18
CA TYR A 188 -8.14 -7.61 -7.30
C TYR A 188 -7.69 -6.88 -8.55
N ASN A 189 -6.38 -6.92 -8.82
CA ASN A 189 -5.75 -6.14 -9.88
C ASN A 189 -5.61 -6.94 -11.19
N GLY A 190 -5.60 -8.26 -11.11
CA GLY A 190 -5.03 -9.12 -12.15
C GLY A 190 -3.53 -9.27 -11.97
N ASN A 191 -2.93 -10.26 -12.64
CA ASN A 191 -1.49 -10.52 -12.53
C ASN A 191 -0.67 -9.28 -12.93
N PRO A 192 0.45 -9.00 -12.24
CA PRO A 192 1.33 -7.91 -12.62
C PRO A 192 2.07 -8.25 -13.92
N ASN A 193 2.55 -7.23 -14.62
CA ASN A 193 3.67 -7.43 -15.53
C ASN A 193 4.91 -7.68 -14.66
N VAL A 194 5.66 -8.75 -14.96
CA VAL A 194 6.86 -9.08 -14.21
C VAL A 194 8.02 -9.35 -15.17
N ASN A 195 9.22 -8.98 -14.73
CA ASN A 195 10.46 -9.31 -15.39
C ASN A 195 11.47 -9.72 -14.32
N LEU A 196 11.87 -11.00 -14.30
CA LEU A 196 12.87 -11.51 -13.38
C LEU A 196 14.16 -11.82 -14.12
N THR A 197 15.27 -11.32 -13.59
CA THR A 197 16.60 -11.59 -14.16
C THR A 197 17.50 -12.22 -13.12
N ALA A 198 18.09 -13.35 -13.49
CA ALA A 198 19.07 -14.06 -12.69
C ALA A 198 20.49 -13.70 -13.15
N SER A 199 21.41 -13.49 -12.21
CA SER A 199 22.84 -13.36 -12.51
C SER A 199 23.72 -14.05 -11.45
N GLY A 200 24.95 -14.36 -11.84
CA GLY A 200 25.84 -15.21 -11.05
C GLY A 200 25.56 -16.70 -11.30
N THR A 201 26.03 -17.55 -10.39
CA THR A 201 25.91 -19.01 -10.50
C THR A 201 25.30 -19.57 -9.23
N ALA A 202 24.41 -20.54 -9.35
CA ALA A 202 23.92 -21.32 -8.22
C ALA A 202 23.70 -22.76 -8.64
N ILE A 203 23.90 -23.69 -7.70
CA ILE A 203 23.77 -25.13 -7.94
C ILE A 203 22.63 -25.69 -7.10
N THR A 204 21.94 -26.69 -7.64
CA THR A 204 20.91 -27.46 -6.93
C THR A 204 21.20 -28.95 -7.07
N THR A 205 20.68 -29.74 -6.12
CA THR A 205 20.67 -31.21 -6.21
C THR A 205 19.47 -31.74 -6.99
N GLU A 206 18.49 -30.89 -7.33
CA GLU A 206 17.31 -31.29 -8.08
C GLU A 206 17.64 -31.55 -9.56
N PRO A 207 17.38 -32.76 -10.10
CA PRO A 207 17.68 -33.07 -11.49
C PRO A 207 16.87 -32.22 -12.47
N GLY A 208 17.53 -31.68 -13.50
CA GLY A 208 16.86 -31.00 -14.62
C GLY A 208 16.37 -29.58 -14.33
N THR A 209 16.74 -29.01 -13.17
CA THR A 209 16.48 -27.62 -12.84
C THR A 209 17.81 -26.87 -12.70
N ASP A 210 17.95 -25.76 -13.42
CA ASP A 210 19.01 -24.79 -13.17
C ASP A 210 18.43 -23.48 -12.62
N PHE A 211 19.31 -22.61 -12.13
CA PHE A 211 18.93 -21.37 -11.46
C PHE A 211 18.14 -20.43 -12.37
N ALA A 212 18.59 -20.24 -13.63
CA ALA A 212 17.89 -19.37 -14.58
C ALA A 212 16.48 -19.91 -14.89
N THR A 213 16.37 -21.21 -15.14
CA THR A 213 15.10 -21.89 -15.42
C THR A 213 14.14 -21.86 -14.23
N ALA A 214 14.66 -21.88 -12.98
CA ALA A 214 13.83 -21.72 -11.78
C ALA A 214 13.29 -20.28 -11.65
N VAL A 215 14.12 -19.28 -11.93
CA VAL A 215 13.70 -17.87 -11.94
C VAL A 215 12.69 -17.60 -13.06
N GLU A 216 12.91 -18.13 -14.27
CA GLU A 216 11.94 -18.02 -15.37
C GLU A 216 10.60 -18.71 -15.05
N ARG A 217 10.62 -19.81 -14.30
CA ARG A 217 9.38 -20.46 -13.85
C ARG A 217 8.66 -19.61 -12.80
N GLU A 218 9.39 -19.06 -11.82
CA GLU A 218 8.81 -18.12 -10.84
C GLU A 218 8.15 -16.92 -11.54
N GLU A 219 8.81 -16.35 -12.56
CA GLU A 219 8.26 -15.26 -13.37
C GLU A 219 6.92 -15.66 -14.00
N ARG A 220 6.88 -16.83 -14.66
CA ARG A 220 5.64 -17.33 -15.26
C ARG A 220 4.54 -17.60 -14.23
N ASP A 221 4.90 -18.12 -13.06
CA ASP A 221 3.92 -18.36 -12.00
C ASP A 221 3.33 -17.01 -11.51
N ILE A 222 4.16 -15.97 -11.38
CA ILE A 222 3.71 -14.60 -11.06
C ILE A 222 2.79 -14.04 -12.16
N GLU A 223 3.09 -14.27 -13.43
CA GLU A 223 2.27 -13.81 -14.56
C GLU A 223 0.93 -14.53 -14.71
N ASN A 224 0.81 -15.78 -14.27
CA ASN A 224 -0.31 -16.65 -14.64
C ASN A 224 -1.13 -17.20 -13.47
N ASP A 225 -0.58 -17.27 -12.25
CA ASP A 225 -1.31 -17.85 -11.13
C ASP A 225 -2.31 -16.86 -10.53
N ASN A 226 -3.52 -17.36 -10.25
CA ASN A 226 -4.61 -16.59 -9.62
C ASN A 226 -4.22 -15.95 -8.27
N LYS A 227 -3.20 -16.47 -7.59
CA LYS A 227 -2.71 -15.93 -6.32
C LYS A 227 -2.15 -14.52 -6.50
N TYR A 228 -1.48 -14.24 -7.62
CA TYR A 228 -0.83 -12.96 -7.90
C TYR A 228 -1.76 -11.94 -8.55
N GLU A 229 -3.01 -12.33 -8.87
CA GLU A 229 -4.07 -11.39 -9.25
C GLU A 229 -4.45 -10.42 -8.12
N TRP A 230 -4.13 -10.79 -6.88
CA TRP A 230 -4.40 -10.00 -5.69
C TRP A 230 -3.15 -9.24 -5.24
N LEU A 231 -3.24 -7.91 -5.19
CA LEU A 231 -2.23 -7.04 -4.59
C LEU A 231 -2.58 -6.82 -3.10
N PRO A 232 -1.87 -7.44 -2.15
CA PRO A 232 -2.12 -7.24 -0.73
C PRO A 232 -1.73 -5.84 -0.27
N VAL A 233 -2.51 -5.31 0.67
CA VAL A 233 -2.35 -3.97 1.24
C VAL A 233 -2.35 -4.07 2.76
N ALA A 234 -1.42 -3.41 3.40
CA ALA A 234 -1.46 -3.14 4.83
C ALA A 234 -1.10 -1.67 5.08
N LYS A 235 -1.93 -0.96 5.85
CA LYS A 235 -1.72 0.44 6.17
C LYS A 235 -2.10 0.79 7.59
N LEU A 236 -1.41 1.79 8.12
CA LEU A 236 -1.63 2.39 9.43
C LEU A 236 -1.77 3.90 9.25
N GLY A 237 -2.53 4.54 10.13
CA GLY A 237 -2.70 5.97 10.03
C GLY A 237 -3.37 6.63 11.22
N VAL A 238 -3.51 7.95 11.09
CA VAL A 238 -4.14 8.84 12.05
C VAL A 238 -5.33 9.52 11.37
N SER A 239 -6.42 9.68 12.11
CA SER A 239 -7.64 10.33 11.66
C SER A 239 -7.98 11.56 12.52
N PHE A 240 -8.49 12.60 11.87
CA PHE A 240 -9.00 13.82 12.50
C PHE A 240 -10.46 14.06 12.09
N ARG A 241 -11.35 14.20 13.08
CA ARG A 241 -12.80 14.39 12.93
C ARG A 241 -13.18 15.84 13.26
N PHE A 242 -14.08 16.42 12.48
CA PHE A 242 -14.57 17.80 12.62
C PHE A 242 -15.81 17.93 13.53
#